data_AF-A0AAP6ZKD8-F1
#
_entry.id   AF-A0AAP6ZKD8-F1
#
_cell.length_a   1.000
_cell.length_b   1.000
_cell.length_c   1.000
_cell.angle_alpha   90.00
_cell.angle_beta   90.00
_cell.angle_gamma   90.00
#
_symmetry.space_group_name_H-M   'P 1'
#
loop_
_entity.id
_entity.type
_entity.pdbx_description
1 polymer ?
#
loop_
_entity_poly.entity_id
_entity_poly.type
_entity_poly.pdbx_seq_one_letter_code
_entity_poly.pdbx_strand_id
1 'polypeptide(L)'
;MNKAVTITSVLAGLAIGGVAAYVNSPTMNQNFESHTQIVIPKREGSELVKMRASLNLKRSGQYELYFLTGNLVGFNTTGHYDFDSYGLSLMPISAEQVVPEGKKLNIMETMFSQRGMHSMEELKVIRIGKEQTILVAPRYSYLFVTAEQ
;
A
#
# COMPACT_ATOMS: atom_id res chain seq x y z
N MET A 1 -40.77 12.54 33.29
CA MET A 1 -39.91 12.30 32.11
C MET A 1 -40.25 10.93 31.55
N ASN A 2 -40.63 10.82 30.27
CA ASN A 2 -41.19 9.58 29.72
C ASN A 2 -40.07 8.58 29.38
N LYS A 3 -40.04 7.42 30.07
CA LYS A 3 -39.02 6.37 29.88
C LYS A 3 -38.93 5.91 28.41
N ALA A 4 -40.05 5.94 27.68
CA ALA A 4 -40.08 5.58 26.27
C ALA A 4 -39.22 6.53 25.42
N VAL A 5 -39.27 7.85 25.69
CA VAL A 5 -38.49 8.85 24.95
C VAL A 5 -37.00 8.64 25.16
N THR A 6 -36.57 8.33 26.39
CA THR A 6 -35.16 8.05 26.70
C THR A 6 -34.64 6.83 25.95
N ILE A 7 -35.40 5.73 25.93
CA ILE A 7 -34.99 4.49 25.23
C ILE A 7 -34.88 4.74 23.72
N THR A 8 -35.86 5.43 23.13
CA THR A 8 -35.83 5.75 21.70
C THR A 8 -34.64 6.66 21.34
N SER A 9 -34.32 7.65 22.18
CA SER A 9 -33.15 8.52 21.95
C SER A 9 -31.82 7.76 22.03
N VAL A 10 -31.68 6.80 22.97
CA VAL A 10 -30.48 5.96 23.08
C VAL A 10 -30.33 5.07 21.85
N LEU A 11 -31.41 4.42 21.40
CA LEU A 11 -31.39 3.58 20.20
C LEU A 11 -31.08 4.38 18.93
N ALA A 12 -31.66 5.58 18.79
CA ALA A 12 -31.35 6.47 17.67
C ALA A 12 -29.89 6.94 17.71
N GLY A 13 -29.35 7.27 18.88
CA GLY A 13 -27.95 7.63 19.06
C GLY A 13 -27.00 6.50 18.69
N LEU A 14 -27.31 5.25 19.08
CA LEU A 14 -26.54 4.06 18.70
C LEU A 14 -26.61 3.79 17.19
N ALA A 15 -27.79 3.93 16.59
CA ALA A 15 -27.95 3.75 15.15
C ALA A 15 -27.16 4.80 14.34
N ILE A 16 -27.26 6.08 14.72
CA ILE A 16 -26.51 7.17 14.08
C ILE A 16 -25.01 6.99 14.29
N GLY A 17 -24.59 6.62 15.52
CA GLY A 17 -23.19 6.34 15.82
C GLY A 17 -22.61 5.18 15.01
N GLY A 18 -23.39 4.10 14.85
CA GLY A 18 -23.02 2.95 14.03
C GLY A 18 -22.88 3.29 12.55
N VAL A 19 -23.84 4.05 12.00
CA VAL A 19 -23.78 4.51 10.60
C VAL A 19 -22.60 5.46 10.39
N ALA A 20 -22.36 6.40 11.31
CA ALA A 20 -21.24 7.32 11.23
C ALA A 20 -19.88 6.60 11.27
N ALA A 21 -19.75 5.56 12.09
CA ALA A 21 -18.54 4.73 12.14
C ALA A 21 -18.30 3.96 10.83
N TYR A 22 -19.36 3.46 10.19
CA TYR A 22 -19.25 2.75 8.92
C TYR A 22 -18.87 3.68 7.76
N VAL A 23 -19.42 4.90 7.72
CA VAL A 23 -19.16 5.87 6.64
C VAL A 23 -17.79 6.55 6.80
N ASN A 24 -17.31 6.74 8.02
CA ASN A 24 -16.03 7.40 8.30
C ASN A 24 -14.83 6.44 8.38
N SER A 25 -14.83 5.34 7.60
CA SER A 25 -13.59 4.56 7.46
C SER A 25 -12.45 5.52 7.08
N PRO A 26 -11.33 5.52 7.82
CA PRO A 26 -10.35 6.59 7.71
C PRO A 26 -9.63 6.53 6.37
N THR A 27 -10.09 7.31 5.38
CA THR A 27 -9.38 7.48 4.11
C THR A 27 -8.42 8.67 4.20
N MET A 28 -7.34 8.63 3.40
CA MET A 28 -6.36 9.70 3.33
C MET A 28 -6.03 10.08 1.88
N ASN A 29 -5.44 11.26 1.71
CA ASN A 29 -4.81 11.67 0.46
C ASN A 29 -3.31 11.76 0.70
N GLN A 30 -2.55 10.75 0.28
CA GLN A 30 -1.11 10.75 0.51
C GLN A 30 -0.38 10.02 -0.61
N ASN A 31 0.67 10.67 -1.11
CA ASN A 31 1.60 10.07 -2.06
C ASN A 31 2.90 9.74 -1.34
N PHE A 32 3.40 8.54 -1.58
CA PHE A 32 4.61 8.02 -0.99
C PHE A 32 5.56 7.60 -2.11
N GLU A 33 6.83 7.99 -2.03
CA GLU A 33 7.87 7.49 -2.93
C GLU A 33 9.00 6.81 -2.18
N SER A 34 9.42 5.64 -2.67
CA SER A 34 10.50 4.85 -2.11
C SER A 34 11.55 4.60 -3.18
N HIS A 35 12.78 4.95 -2.87
CA HIS A 35 13.96 4.64 -3.66
C HIS A 35 14.84 3.70 -2.84
N THR A 36 14.73 2.40 -3.11
CA THR A 36 15.44 1.36 -2.36
C THR A 36 16.40 0.59 -3.26
N GLN A 37 17.33 -0.12 -2.64
CA GLN A 37 18.27 -1.00 -3.31
C GLN A 37 18.28 -2.34 -2.59
N ILE A 38 18.17 -3.43 -3.35
CA ILE A 38 18.32 -4.77 -2.81
C ILE A 38 19.66 -5.33 -3.27
N VAL A 39 20.39 -5.93 -2.34
CA VAL A 39 21.62 -6.67 -2.62
C VAL A 39 21.24 -8.13 -2.88
N ILE A 40 21.54 -8.61 -4.08
CA ILE A 40 21.29 -10.01 -4.46
C ILE A 40 22.65 -10.73 -4.54
N PRO A 41 22.85 -11.82 -3.77
CA PRO A 41 24.06 -12.62 -3.90
C PRO A 41 24.08 -13.36 -5.25
N LYS A 42 25.23 -13.36 -5.92
CA LYS A 42 25.54 -14.14 -7.13
C LYS A 42 26.69 -15.10 -6.85
N ARG A 43 26.91 -16.05 -7.76
CA ARG A 43 28.05 -16.98 -7.67
C ARG A 43 29.40 -16.27 -7.59
N GLU A 44 29.53 -15.11 -8.22
CA GLU A 44 30.77 -14.30 -8.26
C GLU A 44 30.58 -12.91 -7.61
N GLY A 45 29.93 -12.86 -6.44
CA GLY A 45 29.81 -11.63 -5.65
C GLY A 45 28.37 -11.21 -5.41
N SER A 46 28.05 -9.93 -5.56
CA SER A 46 26.71 -9.39 -5.31
C SER A 46 26.30 -8.40 -6.39
N GLU A 47 25.03 -8.41 -6.75
CA GLU A 47 24.41 -7.40 -7.63
C GLU A 47 23.53 -6.46 -6.81
N LEU A 48 23.65 -5.16 -7.07
CA LEU A 48 22.73 -4.16 -6.54
C LEU A 48 21.59 -3.94 -7.53
N VAL A 49 20.37 -4.23 -7.10
CA VAL A 49 19.16 -3.94 -7.88
C VAL A 49 18.50 -2.71 -7.31
N LYS A 50 18.52 -1.63 -8.09
CA LYS A 50 17.78 -0.39 -7.78
C LYS A 50 16.29 -0.62 -7.95
N MET A 51 15.50 -0.06 -7.07
CA MET A 51 14.06 -0.24 -7.05
C MET A 51 13.38 1.07 -6.70
N ARG A 52 12.30 1.36 -7.43
CA ARG A 52 11.43 2.50 -7.20
C ARG A 52 10.03 1.98 -6.95
N ALA A 53 9.43 2.46 -5.88
CA ALA A 53 8.02 2.23 -5.60
C ALA A 53 7.33 3.57 -5.35
N SER A 54 6.10 3.72 -5.84
CA SER A 54 5.24 4.86 -5.52
C SER A 54 3.88 4.34 -5.12
N LEU A 55 3.37 4.78 -3.97
CA LEU A 55 2.04 4.45 -3.47
C LEU A 55 1.25 5.74 -3.31
N ASN A 56 0.13 5.82 -4.01
CA ASN A 56 -0.81 6.93 -3.93
C ASN A 56 -2.12 6.44 -3.29
N LEU A 57 -2.44 6.94 -2.11
CA LEU A 57 -3.72 6.70 -1.42
C LEU A 57 -4.64 7.88 -1.68
N LYS A 58 -5.84 7.62 -2.22
CA LYS A 58 -6.86 8.64 -2.52
C LYS A 58 -7.94 8.68 -1.44
N ARG A 59 -8.56 9.85 -1.21
CA ARG A 59 -9.70 9.97 -0.26
C ARG A 59 -10.91 9.10 -0.61
N SER A 60 -11.01 8.64 -1.86
CA SER A 60 -12.04 7.71 -2.31
C SER A 60 -11.88 6.29 -1.77
N GLY A 61 -10.81 5.98 -1.03
CA GLY A 61 -10.48 4.61 -0.62
C GLY A 61 -9.85 3.79 -1.75
N GLN A 62 -9.41 4.43 -2.83
CA GLN A 62 -8.67 3.81 -3.92
C GLN A 62 -7.17 4.06 -3.77
N TYR A 63 -6.36 3.08 -4.17
CA TYR A 63 -4.92 3.25 -4.26
C TYR A 63 -4.39 2.97 -5.66
N GLU A 64 -3.23 3.56 -5.95
CA GLU A 64 -2.38 3.23 -7.09
C GLU A 64 -0.99 2.91 -6.53
N LEU A 65 -0.46 1.75 -6.88
CA LEU A 65 0.89 1.33 -6.52
C LEU A 65 1.66 1.02 -7.80
N TYR A 66 2.80 1.67 -7.90
CA TYR A 66 3.80 1.45 -8.91
C TYR A 66 5.02 0.81 -8.27
N PHE A 67 5.57 -0.22 -8.90
CA PHE A 67 6.82 -0.80 -8.47
C PHE A 67 7.66 -1.22 -9.65
N LEU A 68 8.94 -0.90 -9.57
CA LEU A 68 9.80 -0.96 -10.72
C LEU A 68 11.25 -1.16 -10.33
N THR A 69 11.93 -2.06 -11.02
CA THR A 69 13.39 -2.15 -10.97
C THR A 69 14.01 -0.97 -11.75
N GLY A 70 15.30 -0.70 -11.53
CA GLY A 70 16.06 0.31 -12.30
C GLY A 70 16.12 0.01 -13.81
N ASN A 71 15.71 -1.20 -14.17
CA ASN A 71 15.63 -1.77 -15.50
C ASN A 71 14.23 -1.63 -16.13
N LEU A 72 13.36 -0.82 -15.51
CA LEU A 72 11.97 -0.55 -15.89
C LEU A 72 11.06 -1.79 -15.95
N VAL A 73 11.44 -2.87 -15.26
CA VAL A 73 10.61 -4.08 -15.12
C VAL A 73 9.94 -4.08 -13.75
N GLY A 74 8.66 -4.39 -13.69
CA GLY A 74 7.92 -4.50 -12.44
C GLY A 74 6.42 -4.69 -12.66
N PHE A 75 5.61 -3.99 -11.90
CA PHE A 75 4.16 -4.06 -11.99
C PHE A 75 3.49 -2.75 -11.59
N ASN A 76 2.30 -2.55 -12.14
CA ASN A 76 1.35 -1.52 -11.74
C ASN A 76 0.14 -2.21 -11.14
N THR A 77 -0.37 -1.69 -10.03
CA THR A 77 -1.60 -2.20 -9.45
C THR A 77 -2.48 -1.07 -8.96
N THR A 78 -3.78 -1.25 -9.11
CA THR A 78 -4.79 -0.33 -8.57
C THR A 78 -5.84 -1.14 -7.85
N GLY A 79 -6.46 -0.55 -6.85
CA GLY A 79 -7.48 -1.24 -6.09
C GLY A 79 -8.05 -0.39 -4.97
N HIS A 80 -8.59 -1.07 -3.96
CA HIS A 80 -9.09 -0.44 -2.75
C HIS A 80 -8.10 -0.60 -1.60
N TYR A 81 -8.11 0.35 -0.68
CA TYR A 81 -7.39 0.19 0.57
C TYR A 81 -8.32 0.44 1.75
N ASP A 82 -8.00 -0.20 2.87
CA ASP A 82 -8.59 0.13 4.17
C ASP A 82 -7.50 0.22 5.24
N PHE A 83 -7.90 0.79 6.37
CA PHE A 83 -7.14 0.69 7.59
C PHE A 83 -7.95 -0.10 8.60
N ASP A 84 -7.34 -1.13 9.17
CA ASP A 84 -7.90 -1.91 10.26
C ASP A 84 -7.00 -1.83 11.52
N SER A 85 -7.29 -2.67 12.52
CA SER A 85 -6.47 -2.75 13.73
C SER A 85 -5.05 -3.29 13.51
N TYR A 86 -4.81 -3.93 12.37
CA TYR A 86 -3.54 -4.61 12.03
C TYR A 86 -2.67 -3.76 11.09
N GLY A 87 -3.25 -2.83 10.35
CA GLY A 87 -2.52 -1.84 9.57
C GLY A 87 -3.26 -1.40 8.32
N LEU A 88 -2.50 -1.15 7.26
CA LEU A 88 -2.99 -0.82 5.93
C LEU A 88 -3.13 -2.11 5.12
N SER A 89 -4.29 -2.35 4.54
CA SER A 89 -4.48 -3.44 3.57
C SER A 89 -4.75 -2.88 2.18
N LEU A 90 -4.05 -3.42 1.18
CA LEU A 90 -4.18 -3.06 -0.23
C LEU A 90 -4.82 -4.23 -0.98
N MET A 91 -6.06 -4.02 -1.44
CA MET A 91 -6.89 -5.01 -2.13
C MET A 91 -6.89 -4.75 -3.65
N PRO A 92 -6.06 -5.44 -4.43
CA PRO A 92 -5.87 -5.15 -5.85
C PRO A 92 -7.08 -5.56 -6.70
N ILE A 93 -7.62 -4.61 -7.46
CA ILE A 93 -8.65 -4.85 -8.49
C ILE A 93 -7.96 -5.19 -9.82
N SER A 94 -6.91 -4.44 -10.16
CA SER A 94 -6.10 -4.67 -11.35
C SER A 94 -4.62 -4.79 -10.99
N ALA A 95 -3.91 -5.61 -11.75
CA ALA A 95 -2.46 -5.71 -11.69
C ALA A 95 -1.94 -6.00 -13.10
N GLU A 96 -1.03 -5.16 -13.57
CA GLU A 96 -0.43 -5.25 -14.89
C GLU A 96 1.07 -5.38 -14.75
N GLN A 97 1.64 -6.31 -15.50
CA GLN A 97 3.08 -6.48 -15.58
C GLN A 97 3.68 -5.38 -16.47
N VAL A 98 4.70 -4.69 -15.97
CA VAL A 98 5.43 -3.67 -16.75
C VAL A 98 6.72 -4.29 -17.24
N VAL A 99 6.85 -4.45 -18.55
CA VAL A 99 8.05 -4.96 -19.23
C VAL A 99 8.34 -4.07 -20.45
N PRO A 100 9.55 -3.50 -20.57
CA PRO A 100 9.95 -2.75 -21.75
C PRO A 100 9.87 -3.60 -23.02
N GLU A 101 9.50 -2.97 -24.13
CA GLU A 101 9.35 -3.65 -25.42
C GLU A 101 10.67 -4.34 -25.84
N GLY A 102 10.55 -5.59 -26.34
CA GLY A 102 11.69 -6.39 -26.79
C GLY A 102 12.60 -6.92 -25.67
N LYS A 103 12.31 -6.63 -24.40
CA LYS A 103 13.13 -7.08 -23.28
C LYS A 103 12.86 -8.54 -22.91
N LYS A 104 13.92 -9.35 -22.90
CA LYS A 104 13.90 -10.68 -22.29
C LYS A 104 14.14 -10.55 -20.79
N LEU A 105 13.19 -11.02 -20.00
CA LEU A 105 13.28 -11.03 -18.55
C LEU A 105 14.25 -12.11 -18.07
N ASN A 106 15.12 -11.77 -17.12
CA ASN A 106 15.83 -12.78 -16.35
C ASN A 106 14.94 -13.33 -15.21
N ILE A 107 15.40 -14.38 -14.51
CA ILE A 107 14.61 -15.04 -13.44
C ILE A 107 14.25 -14.06 -12.32
N MET A 108 15.17 -13.18 -11.91
CA MET A 108 14.91 -12.19 -10.86
C MET A 108 13.86 -11.17 -11.30
N GLU A 109 14.00 -10.61 -12.50
CA GLU A 109 13.04 -9.67 -13.09
C GLU A 109 11.67 -10.32 -13.30
N THR A 110 11.64 -11.61 -13.64
CA THR A 110 10.40 -12.40 -13.72
C THR A 110 9.73 -12.50 -12.36
N MET A 111 10.49 -12.78 -11.29
CA MET A 111 9.93 -12.83 -9.93
C MET A 111 9.38 -11.46 -9.50
N PHE A 112 10.14 -10.38 -9.67
CA PHE A 112 9.73 -9.02 -9.30
C PHE A 112 8.53 -8.46 -10.07
N SER A 113 8.19 -9.06 -11.20
CA SER A 113 7.07 -8.61 -12.03
C SER A 113 5.81 -9.46 -11.86
N GLN A 114 5.83 -10.44 -10.95
CA GLN A 114 4.65 -11.26 -10.63
C GLN A 114 3.72 -10.57 -9.62
N ARG A 115 2.42 -10.59 -9.93
CA ARG A 115 1.34 -10.07 -9.06
C ARG A 115 1.40 -10.60 -7.62
N GLY A 116 1.67 -11.90 -7.45
CA GLY A 116 1.63 -12.56 -6.15
C GLY A 116 2.78 -12.21 -5.22
N MET A 117 3.87 -11.61 -5.72
CA MET A 117 5.00 -11.21 -4.86
C MET A 117 4.68 -10.00 -3.98
N HIS A 118 3.58 -9.29 -4.26
CA HIS A 118 3.25 -8.00 -3.68
C HIS A 118 1.81 -7.92 -3.19
N SER A 119 1.20 -9.08 -2.85
CA SER A 119 -0.04 -9.07 -2.07
C SER A 119 0.25 -8.44 -0.71
N MET A 120 -0.46 -7.38 -0.38
CA MET A 120 -0.13 -6.47 0.72
C MET A 120 -1.31 -6.37 1.67
N GLU A 121 -1.49 -7.41 2.48
CA GLU A 121 -2.39 -7.39 3.61
C GLU A 121 -1.58 -7.09 4.88
N GLU A 122 -2.21 -6.42 5.85
CA GLU A 122 -1.62 -6.15 7.17
C GLU A 122 -0.27 -5.39 7.12
N LEU A 123 -0.13 -4.43 6.20
CA LEU A 123 1.08 -3.60 6.15
C LEU A 123 1.19 -2.74 7.40
N LYS A 124 2.26 -2.92 8.16
CA LYS A 124 2.54 -2.05 9.30
C LYS A 124 3.12 -0.73 8.83
N VAL A 125 2.51 0.35 9.28
CA VAL A 125 2.93 1.72 8.97
C VAL A 125 3.72 2.26 10.16
N ILE A 126 5.03 2.45 10.01
CA ILE A 126 5.90 2.99 11.04
C ILE A 126 6.37 4.38 10.61
N ARG A 127 5.91 5.43 11.29
CA ARG A 127 6.43 6.79 11.07
C ARG A 127 7.75 6.98 11.83
N ILE A 128 8.82 7.31 11.12
CA ILE A 128 10.15 7.59 11.69
C ILE A 128 10.35 9.10 11.92
N GLY A 129 9.51 9.94 11.31
CA GLY A 129 9.49 11.38 11.50
C GLY A 129 8.28 12.01 10.81
N LYS A 130 8.36 13.31 10.52
CA LYS A 130 7.31 14.02 9.75
C LYS A 130 7.25 13.57 8.30
N GLU A 131 8.41 13.32 7.69
CA GLU A 131 8.52 13.06 6.25
C GLU A 131 8.74 11.59 5.90
N GLN A 132 9.12 10.74 6.86
CA GLN A 132 9.56 9.37 6.60
C GLN A 132 8.59 8.35 7.20
N THR A 133 8.14 7.43 6.36
CA THR A 133 7.26 6.32 6.73
C THR A 133 7.84 5.02 6.22
N ILE A 134 7.97 4.02 7.09
CA ILE A 134 8.25 2.66 6.68
C ILE A 134 6.93 1.92 6.50
N LEU A 135 6.73 1.33 5.33
CA LEU A 135 5.71 0.29 5.13
C LEU A 135 6.39 -1.07 5.22
N VAL A 136 6.07 -1.81 6.27
CA VAL A 136 6.59 -3.15 6.51
C VAL A 136 5.65 -4.16 5.85
N ALA A 137 6.11 -4.78 4.77
CA ALA A 137 5.44 -5.93 4.17
C ALA A 137 6.01 -7.24 4.76
N PRO A 138 5.32 -8.39 4.61
CA PRO A 138 5.77 -9.66 5.20
C PRO A 138 7.18 -10.11 4.78
N ARG A 139 7.66 -9.69 3.61
CA ARG A 139 8.94 -10.15 3.03
C ARG A 139 10.01 -9.06 2.86
N TYR A 140 9.64 -7.79 2.94
CA TYR A 140 10.54 -6.66 2.79
C TYR A 140 9.88 -5.41 3.37
N SER A 141 10.66 -4.36 3.63
CA SER A 141 10.13 -3.07 4.08
C SER A 141 10.51 -1.99 3.08
N TYR A 142 9.58 -1.06 2.82
CA TYR A 142 9.85 0.13 2.03
C TYR A 142 10.05 1.30 2.95
N LEU A 143 11.14 2.04 2.75
CA LEU A 143 11.28 3.37 3.33
C LEU A 143 10.71 4.37 2.33
N PHE A 144 9.52 4.86 2.63
CA PHE A 144 8.91 5.94 1.89
C PHE A 144 9.32 7.28 2.48
N VAL A 145 9.67 8.20 1.59
CA VAL A 145 9.80 9.62 1.88
C VAL A 145 8.57 10.28 1.28
N THR A 146 7.91 11.13 2.05
CA THR A 146 6.77 11.92 1.58
C THR A 146 7.30 12.82 0.46
N ALA A 147 6.71 12.72 -0.72
CA ALA A 147 7.08 13.60 -1.81
C ALA A 147 6.52 15.00 -1.50
N GLU A 148 7.39 16.02 -1.43
CA GLU A 148 6.94 17.41 -1.42
C GLU A 148 6.13 17.66 -2.71
N GLN A 149 4.93 18.26 -2.55
CA GLN A 149 4.04 18.62 -3.65
C GLN A 149 4.58 19.79 -4.47
#